data_AF-A0A9X0QDU9-F1
#
_entry.id   AF-A0A9X0QDU9-F1
#
_cell.length_a   1.000
_cell.length_b   1.000
_cell.length_c   1.000
_cell.angle_alpha   90.00
_cell.angle_beta   90.00
_cell.angle_gamma   90.00
#
_symmetry.space_group_name_H-M   'P 1'
#
loop_
_entity.id
_entity.type
_entity.pdbx_description
1 polymer ?
#
loop_
_entity_poly.entity_id
_entity_poly.type
_entity_poly.pdbx_seq_one_letter_code
_entity_poly.pdbx_strand_id
1 'polypeptide(L)'
;MQEGQSTQGHEHEHRSDTVILPAPTPWPLVLALGLALLITGMVTHWVISLLGLLLTLRAIVGWFFDIFPHELHVAVPVQTGVMKISSTRTTREQLPVSAEHRQILPVETFSVVSGIKGGIVGGLAMIVPAALFGLLKYHSIWYAVNLLAAGGFVSWASASTAFLCQFHLEGLLAATGIHAFTSVLIGLLYGAMLPMFPRKPILTAGFVAPLLWTGILYSALGIISPVLNARINWLWFVISQIAFGLVCGFIVNLQVKVRTPQFRALPFAVRAGLHSDVPLTKDEDL
;
A
#
# COMPACT_ATOMS: atom_id res chain seq x y z
N MET A 1 33.70 66.07 -9.97
CA MET A 1 34.17 64.92 -9.17
C MET A 1 32.94 64.26 -8.58
N GLN A 2 32.54 63.12 -9.15
CA GLN A 2 31.62 62.19 -8.51
C GLN A 2 31.94 60.81 -9.08
N GLU A 3 32.28 59.91 -8.18
CA GLU A 3 32.97 58.64 -8.42
C GLU A 3 32.10 57.67 -9.22
N GLY A 4 32.71 57.05 -10.23
CA GLY A 4 32.14 55.89 -10.92
C GLY A 4 32.10 54.71 -9.97
N GLN A 5 30.89 54.28 -9.61
CA GLN A 5 30.66 53.01 -8.93
C GLN A 5 31.09 51.87 -9.85
N SER A 6 32.21 51.26 -9.49
CA SER A 6 32.68 49.98 -10.01
C SER A 6 31.63 48.90 -9.73
N THR A 7 31.02 48.37 -10.78
CA THR A 7 30.32 47.08 -10.74
C THR A 7 31.33 45.98 -10.47
N GLN A 8 31.50 45.61 -9.20
CA GLN A 8 32.13 44.34 -8.84
C GLN A 8 31.18 43.22 -9.27
N GLY A 9 31.47 42.63 -10.42
CA GLY A 9 30.94 41.33 -10.78
C GLY A 9 31.42 40.31 -9.75
N HIS A 10 30.49 39.65 -9.08
CA HIS A 10 30.79 38.44 -8.34
C HIS A 10 31.21 37.36 -9.34
N GLU A 11 32.52 37.25 -9.56
CA GLU A 11 33.13 36.08 -10.18
C GLU A 11 32.89 34.90 -9.23
N HIS A 12 31.86 34.10 -9.52
CA HIS A 12 31.73 32.76 -8.97
C HIS A 12 32.80 31.88 -9.61
N GLU A 13 34.01 31.94 -9.05
CA GLU A 13 35.04 30.93 -9.24
C GLU A 13 34.57 29.63 -8.58
N HIS A 14 33.79 28.82 -9.31
CA HIS A 14 33.52 27.44 -8.95
C HIS A 14 33.85 26.53 -10.13
N ARG A 15 35.14 26.53 -10.51
CA ARG A 15 35.70 25.55 -11.44
C ARG A 15 36.15 24.32 -10.65
N SER A 16 35.19 23.64 -10.04
CA SER A 16 35.39 22.28 -9.56
C SER A 16 34.77 21.36 -10.61
N ASP A 17 35.62 20.85 -11.52
CA ASP A 17 35.30 19.88 -12.59
C ASP A 17 34.86 18.51 -12.02
N THR A 18 34.37 18.47 -10.78
CA THR A 18 34.01 17.28 -10.01
C THR A 18 32.70 17.53 -9.30
N VAL A 19 31.73 16.65 -9.52
CA VAL A 19 30.46 16.62 -8.78
C VAL A 19 30.53 15.53 -7.72
N ILE A 20 30.16 15.87 -6.50
CA ILE A 20 30.09 14.94 -5.38
C ILE A 20 28.76 14.19 -5.50
N LEU A 21 28.82 12.88 -5.69
CA LEU A 21 27.64 12.00 -5.80
C LEU A 21 27.64 10.97 -4.67
N PRO A 22 26.47 10.47 -4.23
CA PRO A 22 26.40 9.37 -3.27
C PRO A 22 27.07 8.12 -3.85
N ALA A 23 27.88 7.44 -3.04
CA ALA A 23 28.52 6.20 -3.44
C ALA A 23 27.46 5.10 -3.66
N PRO A 24 27.61 4.23 -4.68
CA PRO A 24 26.70 3.11 -4.86
C PRO A 24 26.86 2.11 -3.70
N THR A 25 25.75 1.66 -3.13
CA THR A 25 25.74 0.65 -2.06
C THR A 25 25.01 -0.63 -2.51
N PRO A 26 25.57 -1.83 -2.28
CA PRO A 26 24.95 -3.09 -2.68
C PRO A 26 23.85 -3.56 -1.71
N TRP A 27 23.75 -2.98 -0.50
CA TRP A 27 22.89 -3.50 0.56
C TRP A 27 21.40 -3.56 0.23
N PRO A 28 20.79 -2.59 -0.49
CA PRO A 28 19.39 -2.70 -0.90
C PRO A 28 19.10 -3.93 -1.76
N LEU A 29 20.03 -4.31 -2.64
CA LEU A 29 19.90 -5.51 -3.47
C LEU A 29 19.98 -6.78 -2.61
N VAL A 30 20.93 -6.85 -1.68
CA VAL A 30 21.09 -7.98 -0.76
C VAL A 30 19.87 -8.11 0.15
N LEU A 31 19.30 -6.99 0.61
CA LEU A 31 18.08 -6.96 1.42
C LEU A 31 16.88 -7.51 0.63
N ALA A 32 16.70 -7.07 -0.62
CA ALA A 32 15.63 -7.56 -1.48
C ALA A 32 15.76 -9.07 -1.75
N LEU A 33 16.98 -9.54 -2.02
CA LEU A 33 17.26 -10.97 -2.18
C LEU A 33 16.99 -11.76 -0.89
N GLY A 34 17.41 -11.24 0.27
CA GLY A 34 17.16 -11.84 1.57
C GLY A 34 15.67 -12.00 1.86
N LEU A 35 14.88 -10.95 1.63
CA LEU A 35 13.43 -10.98 1.79
C LEU A 35 12.76 -11.95 0.80
N ALA A 36 13.20 -11.95 -0.46
CA ALA A 36 12.70 -12.88 -1.47
C ALA A 36 12.95 -14.33 -1.07
N LEU A 37 14.15 -14.67 -0.60
CA LEU A 37 14.49 -16.02 -0.12
C LEU A 37 13.75 -16.37 1.17
N LEU A 38 13.55 -15.40 2.07
CA LEU A 38 12.82 -15.61 3.31
C LEU A 38 11.38 -16.06 3.02
N ILE A 39 10.67 -15.32 2.17
CA ILE A 39 9.30 -15.63 1.74
C ILE A 39 9.26 -16.91 0.90
N THR A 40 10.17 -17.07 -0.06
CA THR A 40 10.22 -18.27 -0.92
C THR A 40 10.46 -19.53 -0.09
N GLY A 41 11.36 -19.47 0.90
CA GLY A 41 11.65 -20.57 1.80
C GLY A 41 10.46 -20.99 2.66
N MET A 42 9.56 -20.06 3.01
CA MET A 42 8.37 -20.39 3.79
C MET A 42 7.46 -21.35 3.01
N VAL A 43 7.43 -21.20 1.69
CA VAL A 43 6.63 -22.03 0.78
C VAL A 43 7.37 -23.30 0.35
N THR A 44 8.71 -23.28 0.31
CA THR A 44 9.52 -24.35 -0.30
C THR A 44 10.27 -25.19 0.72
N HIS A 45 11.14 -24.58 1.54
CA HIS A 45 11.98 -25.27 2.50
C HIS A 45 12.55 -24.31 3.57
N TRP A 46 12.49 -24.72 4.84
CA TRP A 46 12.91 -23.89 5.98
C TRP A 46 14.37 -23.41 5.91
N VAL A 47 15.27 -24.21 5.32
CA VAL A 47 16.69 -23.82 5.12
C VAL A 47 16.82 -22.59 4.23
N ILE A 48 15.99 -22.47 3.19
CA ILE A 48 15.98 -21.31 2.29
C ILE A 48 15.49 -20.07 3.07
N SER A 49 14.49 -20.24 3.96
CA SER A 49 14.05 -19.15 4.83
C SER A 49 15.12 -18.70 5.81
N LEU A 50 15.87 -19.66 6.39
CA LEU A 50 16.96 -19.35 7.30
C LEU A 50 18.06 -18.56 6.58
N LEU A 51 18.44 -18.97 5.36
CA LEU A 51 19.38 -18.22 4.53
C LEU A 51 18.87 -16.80 4.24
N GLY A 52 17.59 -16.67 3.84
CA GLY A 52 16.96 -15.37 3.60
C GLY A 52 16.97 -14.47 4.84
N LEU A 53 16.72 -15.03 6.02
CA LEU A 53 16.78 -14.32 7.30
C LEU A 53 18.20 -13.82 7.60
N LEU A 54 19.21 -14.67 7.42
CA LEU A 54 20.62 -14.29 7.64
C LEU A 54 21.04 -13.14 6.71
N LEU A 55 20.67 -13.22 5.42
CA LEU A 55 20.96 -12.17 4.44
C LEU A 55 20.23 -10.86 4.78
N THR A 56 18.95 -10.95 5.18
CA THR A 56 18.14 -9.78 5.58
C THR A 56 18.78 -9.07 6.78
N LEU A 57 19.13 -9.80 7.83
CA LEU A 57 19.78 -9.24 9.02
C LEU A 57 21.13 -8.62 8.66
N ARG A 58 21.96 -9.33 7.88
CA ARG A 58 23.27 -8.83 7.46
C ARG A 58 23.17 -7.57 6.60
N ALA A 59 22.14 -7.48 5.75
CA ALA A 59 21.88 -6.33 4.90
C ALA A 59 21.40 -5.12 5.71
N ILE A 60 20.50 -5.30 6.67
CA ILE A 60 20.06 -4.20 7.56
C ILE A 60 21.26 -3.62 8.30
N VAL A 61 22.06 -4.49 8.92
CA VAL A 61 23.25 -4.07 9.68
C VAL A 61 24.28 -3.39 8.77
N GLY A 62 24.57 -4.00 7.62
CA GLY A 62 25.52 -3.45 6.65
C GLY A 62 25.08 -2.09 6.11
N TRP A 63 23.81 -1.96 5.75
CA TRP A 63 23.26 -0.72 5.22
C TRP A 63 23.26 0.40 6.24
N PHE A 64 22.95 0.08 7.50
CA PHE A 64 22.99 1.05 8.60
C PHE A 64 24.39 1.63 8.79
N PHE A 65 25.43 0.77 8.80
CA PHE A 65 26.82 1.21 8.97
C PHE A 65 27.44 1.85 7.71
N ASP A 66 26.93 1.57 6.52
CA ASP A 66 27.34 2.27 5.28
C ASP A 66 26.84 3.73 5.24
N ILE A 67 25.72 4.03 5.90
CA ILE A 67 25.10 5.37 5.91
C ILE A 67 25.53 6.18 7.12
N PHE A 68 25.61 5.56 8.30
CA PHE A 68 25.89 6.25 9.55
C PHE A 68 27.31 5.98 10.08
N PRO A 69 27.98 6.98 10.70
CA PRO A 69 27.53 8.36 10.92
C PRO A 69 27.81 9.32 9.74
N HIS A 70 28.62 8.92 8.75
CA HIS A 70 28.98 9.78 7.61
C HIS A 70 28.67 9.07 6.29
N GLU A 71 27.84 9.71 5.47
CA GLU A 71 27.42 9.20 4.17
C GLU A 71 28.62 9.10 3.21
N LEU A 72 28.76 7.94 2.55
CA LEU A 72 29.81 7.72 1.55
C LEU A 72 29.51 8.50 0.27
N HIS A 73 30.44 9.36 -0.13
CA HIS A 73 30.37 10.17 -1.35
C HIS A 73 31.58 9.91 -2.26
N VAL A 74 31.37 9.95 -3.57
CA VAL A 74 32.40 9.80 -4.60
C VAL A 74 32.42 11.06 -5.47
N ALA A 75 33.60 11.66 -5.63
CA ALA A 75 33.80 12.76 -6.55
C ALA A 75 33.93 12.21 -7.99
N VAL A 76 32.98 12.55 -8.85
CA VAL A 76 32.98 12.14 -10.26
C VAL A 76 33.34 13.34 -11.14
N PRO A 77 34.37 13.23 -12.01
CA PRO A 77 34.72 14.32 -12.90
C PRO A 77 33.61 14.59 -13.91
N VAL A 78 33.21 15.85 -14.08
CA VAL A 78 32.17 16.27 -15.00
C VAL A 78 32.78 17.00 -16.19
N GLN A 79 32.55 16.47 -17.39
CA GLN A 79 32.82 17.18 -18.62
C GLN A 79 31.62 18.08 -18.93
N THR A 80 31.78 19.40 -18.82
CA THR A 80 30.73 20.37 -19.14
C THR A 80 30.58 20.49 -20.66
N GLY A 81 29.73 19.66 -21.25
CA GLY A 81 29.27 19.82 -22.63
C GLY A 81 27.95 20.61 -22.66
N VAL A 82 27.89 21.71 -23.41
CA VAL A 82 26.63 22.43 -23.65
C VAL A 82 25.77 21.58 -24.59
N MET A 83 24.97 20.68 -24.02
CA MET A 83 23.95 19.96 -24.79
C MET A 83 22.75 20.88 -24.99
N LYS A 84 22.51 21.31 -26.23
CA LYS A 84 21.28 22.01 -26.59
C LYS A 84 20.14 21.00 -26.56
N ILE A 85 19.45 20.89 -25.44
CA ILE A 85 18.26 20.05 -25.28
C ILE A 85 17.15 20.67 -26.15
N SER A 86 17.01 20.16 -27.37
CA SER A 86 15.87 20.48 -28.25
C SER A 86 14.90 19.31 -28.19
N SER A 87 13.71 19.56 -27.64
CA SER A 87 12.59 18.62 -27.68
C SER A 87 11.53 19.19 -28.61
N THR A 88 11.07 18.38 -29.57
CA THR A 88 9.93 18.71 -30.43
C THR A 88 8.58 18.51 -29.71
N ARG A 89 8.58 17.93 -28.50
CA ARG A 89 7.36 17.66 -27.72
C ARG A 89 7.05 18.78 -26.74
N THR A 90 5.92 19.45 -26.95
CA THR A 90 5.21 20.24 -25.93
C THR A 90 4.65 19.28 -24.89
N THR A 91 5.44 18.95 -23.87
CA THR A 91 5.03 17.97 -22.84
C THR A 91 4.35 18.64 -21.64
N ARG A 92 4.14 19.97 -21.70
CA ARG A 92 3.57 20.75 -20.60
C ARG A 92 2.67 21.85 -21.17
N GLU A 93 1.37 21.75 -20.93
CA GLU A 93 0.54 22.95 -20.81
C GLU A 93 1.04 23.71 -19.57
N GLN A 94 1.78 24.78 -19.77
CA GLN A 94 1.98 25.76 -18.72
C GLN A 94 0.74 26.64 -18.71
N LEU A 95 -0.17 26.39 -17.77
CA LEU A 95 -1.21 27.37 -17.48
C LEU A 95 -0.54 28.66 -16.99
N PRO A 96 -1.01 29.84 -17.44
CA PRO A 96 -0.49 31.12 -16.98
C PRO A 96 -0.68 31.22 -15.46
N VAL A 97 0.42 31.43 -14.74
CA VAL A 97 0.42 31.62 -13.28
C VAL A 97 0.03 33.08 -13.01
N SER A 98 -1.17 33.32 -12.46
CA SER A 98 -1.56 34.64 -11.97
C SER A 98 -1.06 34.86 -10.54
N ALA A 99 -0.91 36.11 -10.10
CA ALA A 99 -0.51 36.45 -8.73
C ALA A 99 -1.54 35.98 -7.66
N GLU A 100 -2.76 35.64 -8.08
CA GLU A 100 -3.82 35.07 -7.24
C GLU A 100 -3.85 33.53 -7.25
N HIS A 101 -2.87 32.87 -7.88
CA HIS A 101 -2.82 31.43 -8.04
C HIS A 101 -2.52 30.74 -6.68
N ARG A 102 -3.57 30.61 -5.87
CA ARG A 102 -3.57 29.87 -4.60
C ARG A 102 -3.14 28.42 -4.92
N GLN A 103 -2.11 27.92 -4.24
CA GLN A 103 -1.64 26.54 -4.40
C GLN A 103 -2.81 25.56 -4.38
N ILE A 104 -3.10 24.93 -5.53
CA ILE A 104 -4.11 23.88 -5.62
C ILE A 104 -3.45 22.61 -5.09
N LEU A 105 -3.58 22.40 -3.78
CA LEU A 105 -3.27 21.13 -3.14
C LEU A 105 -4.19 20.02 -3.70
N PRO A 106 -3.75 18.74 -3.69
CA PRO A 106 -4.45 17.65 -4.36
C PRO A 106 -5.96 17.64 -4.07
N VAL A 107 -6.78 17.71 -5.12
CA VAL A 107 -8.25 17.86 -5.06
C VAL A 107 -8.96 16.60 -4.54
N GLU A 108 -8.25 15.47 -4.45
CA GLU A 108 -8.74 14.19 -3.95
C GLU A 108 -7.80 13.69 -2.84
N THR A 109 -8.34 13.42 -1.66
CA THR A 109 -7.63 12.72 -0.57
C THR A 109 -8.34 11.40 -0.30
N PHE A 110 -7.56 10.32 -0.22
CA PHE A 110 -8.11 9.00 0.08
C PHE A 110 -8.63 8.99 1.52
N SER A 111 -9.93 8.78 1.68
CA SER A 111 -10.51 8.74 3.03
C SER A 111 -10.19 7.40 3.68
N VAL A 112 -9.61 7.42 4.87
CA VAL A 112 -9.43 6.24 5.73
C VAL A 112 -10.77 5.49 5.94
N VAL A 113 -11.87 6.26 5.94
CA VAL A 113 -13.26 5.75 6.04
C VAL A 113 -13.63 4.82 4.88
N SER A 114 -13.13 5.06 3.66
CA SER A 114 -13.35 4.16 2.52
C SER A 114 -12.77 2.77 2.79
N GLY A 115 -11.58 2.71 3.41
CA GLY A 115 -10.94 1.47 3.84
C GLY A 115 -11.78 0.72 4.88
N ILE A 116 -12.28 1.41 5.90
CA ILE A 116 -13.15 0.80 6.94
C ILE A 116 -14.41 0.20 6.30
N LYS A 117 -15.10 0.97 5.44
CA LYS A 117 -16.31 0.49 4.75
C LYS A 117 -16.00 -0.70 3.83
N GLY A 118 -14.92 -0.61 3.06
CA GLY A 118 -14.46 -1.70 2.20
C GLY A 118 -14.14 -2.96 3.00
N GLY A 119 -13.49 -2.82 4.16
CA GLY A 119 -13.19 -3.90 5.08
C GLY A 119 -14.45 -4.60 5.59
N ILE A 120 -15.45 -3.85 6.04
CA ILE A 120 -16.73 -4.41 6.54
C ILE A 120 -17.46 -5.17 5.42
N VAL A 121 -17.62 -4.57 4.25
CA VAL A 121 -18.36 -5.19 3.14
C VAL A 121 -17.59 -6.40 2.58
N GLY A 122 -16.26 -6.30 2.48
CA GLY A 122 -15.40 -7.43 2.12
C GLY A 122 -15.47 -8.56 3.14
N GLY A 123 -15.50 -8.23 4.44
CA GLY A 123 -15.67 -9.19 5.53
C GLY A 123 -17.00 -9.94 5.44
N LEU A 124 -18.09 -9.24 5.13
CA LEU A 124 -19.39 -9.87 4.91
C LEU A 124 -19.38 -10.79 3.67
N ALA A 125 -18.75 -10.36 2.57
CA ALA A 125 -18.61 -11.18 1.37
C ALA A 125 -17.82 -12.48 1.63
N MET A 126 -16.81 -12.43 2.50
CA MET A 126 -16.00 -13.59 2.90
C MET A 126 -16.82 -14.68 3.62
N ILE A 127 -17.87 -14.29 4.36
CA ILE A 127 -18.71 -15.24 5.12
C ILE A 127 -19.41 -16.21 4.16
N VAL A 128 -19.79 -15.77 2.96
CA VAL A 128 -20.55 -16.58 1.99
C VAL A 128 -19.79 -17.85 1.58
N PRO A 129 -18.57 -17.79 1.00
CA PRO A 129 -17.82 -19.00 0.63
C PRO A 129 -17.43 -19.84 1.85
N ALA A 130 -17.15 -19.23 3.00
CA ALA A 130 -16.81 -19.96 4.22
C ALA A 130 -18.00 -20.77 4.77
N ALA A 131 -19.20 -20.17 4.81
CA ALA A 131 -20.43 -20.83 5.22
C ALA A 131 -20.86 -21.89 4.20
N LEU A 132 -20.72 -21.60 2.90
CA LEU A 132 -20.99 -22.55 1.83
C LEU A 132 -20.11 -23.79 1.95
N PHE A 133 -18.81 -23.62 2.21
CA PHE A 133 -17.91 -24.74 2.48
C PHE A 133 -18.36 -25.58 3.69
N GLY A 134 -18.69 -24.92 4.80
CA GLY A 134 -19.19 -25.59 6.00
C GLY A 134 -20.45 -26.41 5.72
N LEU A 135 -21.40 -25.83 4.98
CA LEU A 135 -22.63 -26.49 4.58
C LEU A 135 -22.40 -27.67 3.64
N LEU A 136 -21.53 -27.53 2.64
CA LEU A 136 -21.27 -28.58 1.65
C LEU A 136 -20.49 -29.76 2.24
N LYS A 137 -19.48 -29.50 3.07
CA LYS A 137 -18.59 -30.56 3.57
C LYS A 137 -19.05 -31.16 4.90
N TYR A 138 -19.61 -30.34 5.78
CA TYR A 138 -19.94 -30.74 7.15
C TYR A 138 -21.44 -30.60 7.47
N HIS A 139 -22.27 -30.25 6.48
CA HIS A 139 -23.71 -30.02 6.66
C HIS A 139 -24.04 -29.01 7.77
N SER A 140 -23.10 -28.10 8.06
CA SER A 140 -23.26 -27.10 9.12
C SER A 140 -22.51 -25.82 8.78
N ILE A 141 -23.23 -24.71 8.85
CA ILE A 141 -22.65 -23.36 8.73
C ILE A 141 -21.74 -23.02 9.92
N TRP A 142 -21.91 -23.71 11.05
CA TRP A 142 -21.19 -23.42 12.29
C TRP A 142 -19.73 -23.87 12.26
N TYR A 143 -19.38 -24.83 11.39
CA TYR A 143 -18.01 -25.32 11.29
C TYR A 143 -17.02 -24.19 11.04
N ALA A 144 -17.28 -23.31 10.07
CA ALA A 144 -16.38 -22.22 9.73
C ALA A 144 -16.28 -21.18 10.87
N VAL A 145 -17.41 -20.88 11.52
CA VAL A 145 -17.49 -19.94 12.65
C VAL A 145 -16.68 -20.45 13.83
N ASN A 146 -16.93 -21.68 14.26
CA ASN A 146 -16.23 -22.26 15.40
C ASN A 146 -14.76 -22.57 15.10
N LEU A 147 -14.41 -22.86 13.84
CA LEU A 147 -13.02 -23.01 13.43
C LEU A 147 -12.25 -21.69 13.53
N LEU A 148 -12.87 -20.55 13.19
CA LEU A 148 -12.28 -19.24 13.40
C LEU A 148 -12.11 -18.95 14.90
N ALA A 149 -13.12 -19.28 15.71
CA ALA A 149 -13.04 -19.16 17.18
C ALA A 149 -11.92 -20.04 17.77
N ALA A 150 -11.68 -21.23 17.22
CA ALA A 150 -10.59 -22.12 17.62
C ALA A 150 -9.18 -21.54 17.36
N GLY A 151 -9.07 -20.51 16.52
CA GLY A 151 -7.87 -19.69 16.40
C GLY A 151 -7.58 -18.83 17.63
N GLY A 152 -8.62 -18.44 18.39
CA GLY A 152 -8.50 -17.70 19.65
C GLY A 152 -8.57 -18.58 20.89
N PHE A 153 -9.38 -19.64 20.86
CA PHE A 153 -9.51 -20.61 21.95
C PHE A 153 -8.64 -21.83 21.68
N VAL A 154 -7.45 -21.87 22.30
CA VAL A 154 -6.49 -22.98 22.13
C VAL A 154 -7.11 -24.34 22.47
N SER A 155 -8.00 -24.40 23.46
CA SER A 155 -8.71 -25.62 23.85
C SER A 155 -9.63 -26.18 22.76
N TRP A 156 -10.08 -25.35 21.81
CA TRP A 156 -10.98 -25.76 20.73
C TRP A 156 -10.23 -26.26 19.49
N ALA A 157 -8.92 -26.00 19.38
CA ALA A 157 -8.12 -26.47 18.26
C ALA A 157 -8.14 -28.01 18.11
N SER A 158 -8.20 -28.73 19.24
CA SER A 158 -8.31 -30.19 19.30
C SER A 158 -9.75 -30.72 19.41
N ALA A 159 -10.77 -29.86 19.37
CA ALA A 159 -12.16 -30.28 19.53
C ALA A 159 -12.63 -31.19 18.39
N SER A 160 -13.66 -32.01 18.64
CA SER A 160 -14.19 -32.90 17.61
C SER A 160 -14.87 -32.12 16.47
N THR A 161 -14.93 -32.70 15.27
CA THR A 161 -15.67 -32.10 14.15
C THR A 161 -17.15 -31.89 14.50
N ALA A 162 -17.75 -32.84 15.23
CA ALA A 162 -19.13 -32.72 15.71
C ALA A 162 -19.31 -31.49 16.62
N PHE A 163 -18.37 -31.24 17.53
CA PHE A 163 -18.38 -30.04 18.37
C PHE A 163 -18.33 -28.75 17.53
N LEU A 164 -17.42 -28.68 16.56
CA LEU A 164 -17.31 -27.51 15.68
C LEU A 164 -18.54 -27.30 14.79
N CYS A 165 -19.33 -28.34 14.53
CA CYS A 165 -20.55 -28.24 13.73
C CYS A 165 -21.79 -27.80 14.53
N GLN A 166 -21.68 -27.67 15.85
CA GLN A 166 -22.78 -27.24 16.72
C GLN A 166 -22.77 -25.73 16.95
N PHE A 167 -23.93 -25.18 17.29
CA PHE A 167 -24.00 -23.78 17.70
C PHE A 167 -23.36 -23.61 19.09
N HIS A 168 -22.41 -22.69 19.19
CA HIS A 168 -21.84 -22.23 20.46
C HIS A 168 -21.87 -20.70 20.50
N LEU A 169 -22.52 -20.15 21.52
CA LEU A 169 -22.62 -18.69 21.67
C LEU A 169 -21.23 -18.04 21.83
N GLU A 170 -20.35 -18.64 22.63
CA GLU A 170 -18.97 -18.17 22.83
C GLU A 170 -18.19 -18.17 21.51
N GLY A 171 -18.35 -19.24 20.72
CA GLY A 171 -17.72 -19.37 19.40
C GLY A 171 -18.19 -18.29 18.44
N LEU A 172 -19.50 -18.03 18.40
CA LEU A 172 -20.07 -16.96 17.58
C LEU A 172 -19.54 -15.58 17.98
N LEU A 173 -19.52 -15.27 19.28
CA LEU A 173 -19.02 -13.98 19.77
C LEU A 173 -17.53 -13.79 19.47
N ALA A 174 -16.71 -14.81 19.75
CA ALA A 174 -15.27 -14.77 19.49
C ALA A 174 -14.97 -14.65 17.99
N ALA A 175 -15.60 -15.48 17.15
CA ALA A 175 -15.43 -15.44 15.70
C ALA A 175 -15.88 -14.09 15.12
N THR A 176 -17.01 -13.55 15.58
CA THR A 176 -17.49 -12.23 15.15
C THR A 176 -16.49 -11.13 15.54
N GLY A 177 -15.96 -11.16 16.77
CA GLY A 177 -14.95 -10.21 17.23
C GLY A 177 -13.67 -10.26 16.40
N ILE A 178 -13.09 -11.46 16.24
CA ILE A 178 -11.89 -11.69 15.43
C ILE A 178 -12.12 -11.23 13.98
N HIS A 179 -13.25 -11.64 13.39
CA HIS A 179 -13.57 -11.35 11.99
C HIS A 179 -13.81 -9.87 11.74
N ALA A 180 -14.61 -9.21 12.59
CA ALA A 180 -14.91 -7.78 12.47
C ALA A 180 -13.64 -6.93 12.65
N PHE A 181 -12.84 -7.24 13.68
CA PHE A 181 -11.59 -6.54 13.95
C PHE A 181 -10.61 -6.70 12.78
N THR A 182 -10.38 -7.93 12.33
CA THR A 182 -9.46 -8.22 11.23
C THR A 182 -9.95 -7.61 9.92
N SER A 183 -11.25 -7.65 9.65
CA SER A 183 -11.85 -7.04 8.45
C SER A 183 -11.64 -5.54 8.40
N VAL A 184 -11.78 -4.84 9.54
CA VAL A 184 -11.50 -3.39 9.64
C VAL A 184 -10.01 -3.10 9.43
N LEU A 185 -9.11 -3.84 10.08
CA LEU A 185 -7.66 -3.64 9.92
C LEU A 185 -7.21 -3.86 8.47
N ILE A 186 -7.66 -4.94 7.84
CA ILE A 186 -7.32 -5.21 6.43
C ILE A 186 -7.98 -4.17 5.53
N GLY A 187 -9.21 -3.75 5.81
CA GLY A 187 -9.85 -2.67 5.06
C GLY A 187 -9.08 -1.35 5.11
N LEU A 188 -8.59 -0.96 6.29
CA LEU A 188 -7.71 0.20 6.48
C LEU A 188 -6.43 0.07 5.63
N LEU A 189 -5.80 -1.10 5.66
CA LEU A 189 -4.62 -1.40 4.85
C LEU A 189 -4.91 -1.24 3.36
N TYR A 190 -6.04 -1.77 2.87
CA TYR A 190 -6.46 -1.61 1.48
C TYR A 190 -6.70 -0.13 1.13
N GLY A 191 -7.37 0.61 2.01
CA GLY A 191 -7.59 2.05 1.88
C GLY A 191 -6.29 2.84 1.71
N ALA A 192 -5.23 2.44 2.44
CA ALA A 192 -3.92 3.07 2.37
C ALA A 192 -3.07 2.61 1.18
N MET A 193 -3.21 1.35 0.75
CA MET A 193 -2.36 0.74 -0.29
C MET A 193 -2.89 0.91 -1.72
N LEU A 194 -4.20 0.95 -1.93
CA LEU A 194 -4.80 1.12 -3.27
C LEU A 194 -4.26 2.32 -4.07
N PRO A 195 -3.95 3.49 -3.48
CA PRO A 195 -3.31 4.61 -4.17
C PRO A 195 -1.93 4.30 -4.73
N MET A 196 -1.21 3.34 -4.14
CA MET A 196 0.18 3.03 -4.46
C MET A 196 0.29 2.11 -5.70
N PHE A 197 -0.82 1.53 -6.18
CA PHE A 197 -0.82 0.60 -7.32
C PHE A 197 -1.22 1.28 -8.65
N PRO A 198 -0.31 1.37 -9.65
CA PRO A 198 -0.43 2.34 -10.75
C PRO A 198 -1.35 1.97 -11.92
N ARG A 199 -1.78 0.70 -12.11
CA ARG A 199 -2.48 0.30 -13.37
C ARG A 199 -3.74 -0.55 -13.22
N LYS A 200 -3.88 -1.38 -12.18
CA LYS A 200 -5.06 -2.24 -11.94
C LYS A 200 -5.28 -2.48 -10.43
N PRO A 201 -5.53 -1.43 -9.62
CA PRO A 201 -5.50 -1.50 -8.16
C PRO A 201 -6.42 -2.59 -7.57
N ILE A 202 -7.61 -2.82 -8.15
CA ILE A 202 -8.53 -3.87 -7.69
C ILE A 202 -8.00 -5.28 -7.97
N LEU A 203 -7.38 -5.53 -9.14
CA LEU A 203 -6.86 -6.85 -9.48
C LEU A 203 -5.58 -7.16 -8.71
N THR A 204 -4.68 -6.17 -8.58
CA THR A 204 -3.46 -6.35 -7.81
C THR A 204 -3.77 -6.52 -6.33
N ALA A 205 -4.64 -5.70 -5.75
CA ALA A 205 -5.03 -5.85 -4.36
C ALA A 205 -5.88 -7.11 -4.14
N GLY A 206 -6.88 -7.38 -4.99
CA GLY A 206 -7.84 -8.47 -4.79
C GLY A 206 -7.33 -9.89 -5.09
N PHE A 207 -6.19 -10.06 -5.75
CA PHE A 207 -5.57 -11.38 -5.96
C PHE A 207 -4.20 -11.51 -5.30
N VAL A 208 -3.28 -10.55 -5.52
CA VAL A 208 -1.90 -10.70 -5.03
C VAL A 208 -1.85 -10.64 -3.51
N ALA A 209 -2.54 -9.68 -2.89
CA ALA A 209 -2.51 -9.55 -1.43
C ALA A 209 -3.18 -10.74 -0.71
N PRO A 210 -4.37 -11.23 -1.13
CA PRO A 210 -4.96 -12.46 -0.60
C PRO A 210 -4.05 -13.67 -0.70
N LEU A 211 -3.44 -13.91 -1.86
CA LEU A 211 -2.56 -15.06 -2.06
C LEU A 211 -1.29 -14.97 -1.22
N LEU A 212 -0.68 -13.79 -1.15
CA LEU A 212 0.50 -13.55 -0.32
C LEU A 212 0.18 -13.77 1.16
N TRP A 213 -0.93 -13.22 1.65
CA TRP A 213 -1.34 -13.38 3.04
C TRP A 213 -1.69 -14.83 3.37
N THR A 214 -2.40 -15.52 2.46
CA THR A 214 -2.68 -16.94 2.63
C THR A 214 -1.41 -17.78 2.67
N GLY A 215 -0.41 -17.48 1.83
CA GLY A 215 0.88 -18.18 1.86
C GLY A 215 1.64 -17.98 3.17
N ILE A 216 1.67 -16.75 3.68
CA ILE A 216 2.27 -16.43 4.99
C ILE A 216 1.52 -17.19 6.09
N LEU A 217 0.18 -17.14 6.10
CA LEU A 217 -0.65 -17.78 7.11
C LEU A 217 -0.50 -19.30 7.07
N TYR A 218 -0.50 -19.92 5.88
CA TYR A 218 -0.27 -21.36 5.68
C TYR A 218 1.03 -21.82 6.33
N SER A 219 2.10 -21.09 6.04
CA SER A 219 3.44 -21.41 6.51
C SER A 219 3.57 -21.19 8.02
N ALA A 220 3.02 -20.08 8.54
CA ALA A 220 3.06 -19.76 9.95
C ALA A 220 2.22 -20.72 10.80
N LEU A 221 0.99 -21.05 10.37
CA LEU A 221 0.12 -21.99 11.10
C LEU A 221 0.70 -23.39 11.16
N GLY A 222 1.47 -23.82 10.15
CA GLY A 222 2.19 -25.09 10.19
C GLY A 222 3.14 -25.21 11.39
N ILE A 223 3.67 -24.09 11.88
CA ILE A 223 4.59 -24.03 13.01
C ILE A 223 3.85 -23.70 14.31
N ILE A 224 2.95 -22.70 14.28
CA ILE A 224 2.28 -22.16 15.47
C ILE A 224 1.19 -23.11 15.98
N SER A 225 0.37 -23.65 15.07
CA SER A 225 -0.75 -24.51 15.43
C SER A 225 -1.01 -25.52 14.31
N PRO A 226 -0.20 -26.60 14.23
CA PRO A 226 -0.34 -27.61 13.18
C PRO A 226 -1.71 -28.30 13.23
N VAL A 227 -2.31 -28.41 14.41
CA VAL A 227 -3.66 -28.98 14.59
C VAL A 227 -4.72 -28.10 13.93
N LEU A 228 -4.64 -26.78 14.10
CA LEU A 228 -5.56 -25.85 13.45
C LEU A 228 -5.33 -25.82 11.94
N ASN A 229 -4.06 -25.84 11.50
CA ASN A 229 -3.69 -25.90 10.09
C ASN A 229 -4.35 -27.09 9.37
N ALA A 230 -4.35 -28.27 9.99
CA ALA A 230 -4.94 -29.49 9.42
C ALA A 230 -6.47 -29.40 9.23
N ARG A 231 -7.15 -28.49 9.95
CA ARG A 231 -8.61 -28.31 9.87
C ARG A 231 -9.03 -27.28 8.81
N ILE A 232 -8.11 -26.45 8.35
CA ILE A 232 -8.36 -25.43 7.33
C ILE A 232 -8.32 -26.10 5.96
N ASN A 233 -9.42 -25.97 5.21
CA ASN A 233 -9.36 -26.26 3.79
C ASN A 233 -8.81 -25.04 3.06
N TRP A 234 -7.56 -25.14 2.62
CA TRP A 234 -6.82 -24.03 2.03
C TRP A 234 -7.40 -23.53 0.71
N LEU A 235 -8.04 -24.39 -0.09
CA LEU A 235 -8.70 -23.96 -1.33
C LEU A 235 -9.89 -23.02 -1.00
N TRP A 236 -10.78 -23.45 -0.10
CA TRP A 236 -11.93 -22.64 0.32
C TRP A 236 -11.53 -21.40 1.12
N PHE A 237 -10.40 -21.48 1.83
CA PHE A 237 -9.79 -20.31 2.47
C PHE A 237 -9.32 -19.29 1.44
N VAL A 238 -8.57 -19.70 0.40
CA VAL A 238 -8.15 -18.80 -0.70
C VAL A 238 -9.35 -18.17 -1.40
N ILE A 239 -10.39 -18.96 -1.72
CA ILE A 239 -11.61 -18.44 -2.35
C ILE A 239 -12.26 -17.36 -1.49
N SER A 240 -12.34 -17.59 -0.17
CA SER A 240 -12.85 -16.61 0.80
C SER A 240 -12.00 -15.34 0.83
N GLN A 241 -10.68 -15.46 0.82
CA GLN A 241 -9.75 -14.33 0.81
C GLN A 241 -9.84 -13.51 -0.48
N ILE A 242 -10.00 -14.16 -1.64
CA ILE A 242 -10.22 -13.48 -2.92
C ILE A 242 -11.57 -12.75 -2.91
N ALA A 243 -12.63 -13.39 -2.40
CA ALA A 243 -13.94 -12.73 -2.26
C ALA A 243 -13.85 -11.47 -1.39
N PHE A 244 -13.14 -11.54 -0.27
CA PHE A 244 -12.83 -10.36 0.55
C PHE A 244 -12.09 -9.29 -0.25
N GLY A 245 -10.96 -9.65 -0.87
CA GLY A 245 -10.06 -8.70 -1.53
C GLY A 245 -10.72 -7.99 -2.73
N LEU A 246 -11.49 -8.72 -3.53
CA LEU A 246 -12.23 -8.16 -4.66
C LEU A 246 -13.32 -7.20 -4.21
N VAL A 247 -14.13 -7.58 -3.22
CA VAL A 247 -15.24 -6.74 -2.74
C VAL A 247 -14.71 -5.53 -1.97
N CYS A 248 -13.72 -5.72 -1.09
CA CYS A 248 -13.07 -4.62 -0.38
C CYS A 248 -12.44 -3.63 -1.37
N GLY A 249 -11.64 -4.12 -2.32
CA GLY A 249 -11.00 -3.31 -3.34
C GLY A 249 -12.01 -2.56 -4.21
N PHE A 250 -13.12 -3.21 -4.60
CA PHE A 250 -14.20 -2.58 -5.35
C PHE A 250 -14.87 -1.44 -4.56
N ILE A 251 -15.24 -1.67 -3.30
CA ILE A 251 -15.90 -0.65 -2.46
C ILE A 251 -14.97 0.52 -2.19
N VAL A 252 -13.69 0.27 -1.88
CA VAL A 252 -12.73 1.34 -1.69
C VAL A 252 -12.57 2.14 -2.97
N ASN A 253 -12.40 1.47 -4.12
CA ASN A 253 -12.24 2.13 -5.43
C ASN A 253 -13.43 3.02 -5.81
N LEU A 254 -14.65 2.63 -5.45
CA LEU A 254 -15.84 3.47 -5.64
C LEU A 254 -15.80 4.77 -4.82
N GLN A 255 -15.05 4.79 -3.72
CA GLN A 255 -15.02 5.91 -2.75
C GLN A 255 -13.69 6.68 -2.76
N VAL A 256 -12.79 6.40 -3.71
CA VAL A 256 -11.50 7.08 -3.86
C VAL A 256 -11.65 8.57 -4.19
N LYS A 257 -12.72 8.95 -4.91
CA LYS A 257 -12.90 10.32 -5.37
C LYS A 257 -13.78 11.13 -4.43
N VAL A 258 -13.27 11.45 -3.24
CA VAL A 258 -13.94 12.42 -2.36
C VAL A 258 -13.33 13.80 -2.62
N ARG A 259 -14.13 14.68 -3.21
CA ARG A 259 -13.82 16.11 -3.40
C ARG A 259 -13.43 16.73 -2.06
N THR A 260 -12.25 17.34 -1.98
CA THR A 260 -11.73 17.92 -0.74
C THR A 260 -12.68 18.95 -0.11
N PRO A 261 -12.56 19.21 1.21
CA PRO A 261 -13.24 20.33 1.85
C PRO A 261 -12.98 21.67 1.14
N GLN A 262 -11.78 21.85 0.55
CA GLN A 262 -11.46 23.03 -0.26
C GLN A 262 -12.29 23.11 -1.56
N PHE A 263 -12.55 21.99 -2.25
CA PHE A 263 -13.47 21.98 -3.39
C PHE A 263 -14.92 22.29 -2.97
N ARG A 264 -15.35 21.82 -1.79
CA ARG A 264 -16.69 22.14 -1.25
C ARG A 264 -16.83 23.63 -0.91
N ALA A 265 -15.73 24.29 -0.54
CA ALA A 265 -15.68 25.73 -0.25
C ALA A 265 -15.73 26.61 -1.51
N LEU A 266 -15.53 26.06 -2.72
CA LEU A 266 -15.67 26.83 -3.96
C LEU A 266 -17.14 27.25 -4.18
N PRO A 267 -17.41 28.45 -4.73
CA PRO A 267 -18.76 28.87 -5.09
C PRO A 267 -19.46 27.86 -6.01
N PHE A 268 -20.79 27.72 -5.89
CA PHE A 268 -21.55 26.71 -6.64
C PHE A 268 -21.31 26.78 -8.15
N ALA A 269 -21.20 27.99 -8.72
CA ALA A 269 -20.94 28.19 -10.14
C ALA A 269 -19.64 27.49 -10.60
N VAL A 270 -18.58 27.57 -9.80
CA VAL A 270 -17.29 26.89 -10.05
C VAL A 270 -17.47 25.37 -9.96
N ARG A 271 -18.19 24.90 -8.94
CA ARG A 271 -18.44 23.47 -8.70
C ARG A 271 -19.33 22.82 -9.77
N ALA A 272 -20.19 23.61 -10.38
CA ALA A 272 -21.13 23.21 -11.44
C ALA A 272 -20.52 23.36 -12.84
N GLY A 273 -19.29 23.87 -12.97
CA GLY A 273 -18.66 24.12 -14.27
C GLY A 273 -19.29 25.28 -15.04
N LEU A 274 -19.97 26.20 -14.35
CA LEU A 274 -20.67 27.35 -14.92
C LEU A 274 -19.77 28.59 -15.09
N HIS A 275 -18.45 28.44 -15.04
CA HIS A 275 -17.56 29.54 -15.40
C HIS A 275 -17.68 29.80 -16.89
N SER A 276 -18.36 30.89 -17.24
CA SER A 276 -18.24 31.51 -18.55
C SER A 276 -16.85 32.12 -18.68
N ASP A 277 -16.15 31.82 -19.77
CA ASP A 277 -14.98 32.56 -20.24
C ASP A 277 -15.43 33.99 -20.59
N VAL A 278 -15.55 34.85 -19.59
CA VAL A 278 -15.67 36.30 -19.84
C VAL A 278 -14.23 36.79 -19.97
N PRO A 279 -13.78 37.18 -21.18
CA PRO A 279 -12.50 37.83 -21.31
C PRO A 279 -12.58 39.13 -20.52
N LEU A 280 -11.65 39.34 -19.58
CA LEU A 280 -11.43 40.66 -19.03
C LEU A 280 -10.99 41.55 -20.20
N THR A 281 -11.92 42.34 -20.74
CA THR A 281 -11.60 43.43 -21.65
C THR A 281 -10.75 44.42 -20.87
N LYS A 282 -9.49 44.51 -21.28
CA LYS A 282 -8.48 45.37 -20.70
C LYS A 282 -8.68 46.79 -21.23
N ASP A 283 -9.73 47.47 -20.77
CA ASP A 283 -9.99 48.88 -21.08
C ASP A 283 -10.74 49.55 -19.92
N GLU A 284 -10.05 49.77 -18.78
CA GLU A 284 -10.35 50.88 -17.87
C GLU A 284 -9.04 51.25 -17.16
N ASP A 285 -8.20 52.02 -17.84
CA ASP A 285 -7.17 52.88 -17.25
C ASP A 285 -6.99 54.08 -18.21
N LEU A 286 -7.87 55.09 -18.04
CA LEU A 286 -7.63 56.49 -18.42
C LEU A 286 -8.00 57.37 -17.23
#